data_AF-A0A7W5JU57-F1
#
_entry.id   AF-A0A7W5JU57-F1
#
_cell.length_a   1.000
_cell.length_b   1.000
_cell.length_c   1.000
_cell.angle_alpha   90.00
_cell.angle_beta   90.00
_cell.angle_gamma   90.00
#
_symmetry.space_group_name_H-M   'P 1'
#
loop_
_entity.id
_entity.type
_entity.pdbx_description
1 polymer ?
#
loop_
_entity_poly.entity_id
_entity_poly.type
_entity_poly.pdbx_seq_one_letter_code
_entity_poly.pdbx_strand_id
1 'polypeptide(L)'
;MPLPEMSTAATSEAQTTAPDVTPSPGSTDELASGLAHHVVRSGGLTIDVTYSVATPTRWASDGGTPVQVEVAVRDRVRKIYLTRTTMRFVVNDGTSNLPGPDPLVDTTNLTPGYLVTPPYSYVQSFSVPPVDRTAQVLTMNVKLELVSLVDKKAKDYSKQTVTDVLTTVVAV
;
A
#
# COMPACT_ATOMS: atom_id res chain seq x y z
N MET A 1 44.76 0.29 48.02
CA MET A 1 43.33 0.08 47.71
C MET A 1 42.70 1.46 47.56
N PRO A 2 42.05 1.78 46.42
CA PRO A 2 40.84 1.08 45.92
C PRO A 2 40.98 0.47 44.50
N LEU A 3 39.97 -0.35 44.15
CA LEU A 3 39.71 -1.10 42.90
C LEU A 3 38.69 -0.33 42.00
N PRO A 4 38.33 -0.80 40.79
CA PRO A 4 38.17 -0.02 39.56
C PRO A 4 36.73 0.44 39.30
N GLU A 5 36.55 1.39 38.37
CA GLU A 5 35.25 1.60 37.72
C GLU A 5 35.34 1.23 36.24
N MET A 6 34.62 0.15 35.91
CA MET A 6 34.30 -0.24 34.53
C MET A 6 33.31 0.77 33.97
N SER A 7 33.70 1.50 32.93
CA SER A 7 32.75 2.31 32.16
C SER A 7 31.97 1.41 31.21
N THR A 8 30.70 1.19 31.55
CA THR A 8 29.68 0.48 30.78
C THR A 8 29.57 0.96 29.34
N ALA A 9 29.42 0.00 28.43
CA ALA A 9 29.11 0.20 27.02
C ALA A 9 27.73 0.85 26.83
N ALA A 10 27.64 1.83 25.93
CA ALA A 10 26.38 2.25 25.33
C ALA A 10 26.45 1.96 23.83
N THR A 11 25.80 0.88 23.42
CA THR A 11 25.55 0.52 22.03
C THR A 11 24.65 1.61 21.42
N SER A 12 25.20 2.39 20.49
CA SER A 12 24.43 3.35 19.71
C SER A 12 23.56 2.59 18.71
N GLU A 13 22.28 2.40 19.01
CA GLU A 13 21.30 1.91 18.04
C GLU A 13 21.16 2.94 16.91
N ALA A 14 21.62 2.56 15.72
CA ALA A 14 21.41 3.32 14.50
C ALA A 14 19.91 3.32 14.17
N GLN A 15 19.24 4.45 14.40
CA GLN A 15 17.90 4.70 13.90
C GLN A 15 17.95 4.78 12.38
N THR A 16 17.56 3.71 11.72
CA THR A 16 17.26 3.69 10.28
C THR A 16 16.05 4.59 10.03
N THR A 17 16.31 5.84 9.63
CA THR A 17 15.28 6.74 9.10
C THR A 17 14.67 6.11 7.85
N ALA A 18 13.39 5.74 7.93
CA ALA A 18 12.59 5.44 6.76
C ALA A 18 12.55 6.67 5.83
N PRO A 19 12.53 6.51 4.50
CA PRO A 19 12.41 7.64 3.59
C PRO A 19 11.07 8.35 3.85
N ASP A 20 11.17 9.62 4.22
CA ASP A 20 10.06 10.55 4.31
C ASP A 20 9.57 10.85 2.89
N VAL A 21 8.43 10.28 2.52
CA VAL A 21 7.76 10.55 1.25
C VAL A 21 6.89 11.78 1.50
N THR A 22 7.46 12.97 1.32
CA THR A 22 6.71 14.22 1.46
C THR A 22 5.63 14.31 0.36
N PRO A 23 4.32 14.36 0.69
CA PRO A 23 3.29 14.60 -0.33
C PRO A 23 3.40 16.03 -0.86
N SER A 24 3.39 16.17 -2.19
CA SER A 24 3.42 17.46 -2.90
C SER A 24 2.11 18.25 -2.68
N PRO A 25 2.16 19.59 -2.54
CA PRO A 25 0.96 20.39 -2.29
C PRO A 25 0.07 20.45 -3.53
N GLY A 26 -1.20 20.08 -3.34
CA GLY A 26 -2.24 19.96 -4.35
C GLY A 26 -2.90 18.59 -4.27
N SER A 27 -3.65 18.32 -3.19
CA SER A 27 -4.41 17.07 -3.03
C SER A 27 -5.54 17.02 -4.06
N THR A 28 -5.21 16.52 -5.25
CA THR A 28 -6.20 16.11 -6.25
C THR A 28 -6.98 14.95 -5.65
N ASP A 29 -8.31 15.06 -5.60
CA ASP A 29 -9.15 13.94 -5.22
C ASP A 29 -9.21 12.91 -6.36
N GLU A 30 -8.33 11.91 -6.30
CA GLU A 30 -8.20 10.91 -7.38
C GLU A 30 -9.43 10.00 -7.44
N LEU A 31 -10.16 9.83 -6.34
CA LEU A 31 -11.37 9.01 -6.25
C LEU A 31 -12.67 9.81 -6.40
N ALA A 32 -12.62 11.10 -6.76
CA ALA A 32 -13.80 11.95 -6.91
C ALA A 32 -14.85 11.34 -7.88
N SER A 33 -14.39 10.64 -8.92
CA SER A 33 -15.25 9.97 -9.91
C SER A 33 -15.68 8.55 -9.51
N GLY A 34 -15.17 8.04 -8.38
CA GLY A 34 -15.33 6.65 -7.94
C GLY A 34 -14.27 5.69 -8.48
N LEU A 35 -13.33 6.16 -9.30
CA LEU A 35 -12.31 5.35 -9.95
C LEU A 35 -10.98 6.12 -10.06
N ALA A 36 -9.88 5.44 -9.75
CA ALA A 36 -8.52 5.87 -10.07
C ALA A 36 -7.76 4.71 -10.73
N HIS A 37 -6.90 5.01 -11.71
CA HIS A 37 -6.12 4.01 -12.42
C HIS A 37 -4.66 4.45 -12.54
N HIS A 38 -3.75 3.67 -11.96
CA HIS A 38 -2.33 3.93 -11.94
C HIS A 38 -1.57 2.89 -12.77
N VAL A 39 -0.49 3.34 -13.44
CA VAL A 39 0.47 2.45 -14.10
C VAL A 39 1.80 2.56 -13.38
N VAL A 40 2.12 1.56 -12.57
CA VAL A 40 3.32 1.54 -11.73
C VAL A 40 4.41 0.68 -12.39
N ARG A 41 5.66 1.14 -12.35
CA ARG A 41 6.81 0.41 -12.90
C ARG A 41 7.84 0.14 -11.83
N SER A 42 8.27 -1.11 -11.70
CA SER A 42 9.31 -1.51 -10.75
C SER A 42 9.96 -2.81 -11.20
N GLY A 43 11.29 -2.92 -11.09
CA GLY A 43 12.02 -4.15 -11.39
C GLY A 43 11.75 -4.74 -12.78
N GLY A 44 11.47 -3.89 -13.79
CA GLY A 44 11.12 -4.30 -15.15
C GLY A 44 9.67 -4.76 -15.35
N LEU A 45 8.83 -4.74 -14.31
CA LEU A 45 7.40 -4.96 -14.44
C LEU A 45 6.66 -3.67 -14.73
N THR A 46 5.57 -3.77 -15.49
CA THR A 46 4.53 -2.75 -15.61
C THR A 46 3.26 -3.32 -15.03
N ILE A 47 2.73 -2.64 -14.00
CA ILE A 47 1.58 -3.08 -13.22
C ILE A 47 0.48 -2.02 -13.38
N ASP A 48 -0.70 -2.47 -13.79
CA ASP A 48 -1.93 -1.69 -13.77
C ASP A 48 -2.59 -1.91 -12.41
N VAL A 49 -2.87 -0.81 -11.71
CA VAL A 49 -3.60 -0.84 -10.44
C VAL A 49 -4.82 0.05 -10.58
N THR A 50 -5.99 -0.55 -10.37
CA THR A 50 -7.27 0.17 -10.41
C THR A 50 -7.87 0.20 -9.02
N TYR A 51 -8.25 1.39 -8.57
CA TYR A 51 -8.95 1.61 -7.32
C TYR A 51 -10.37 2.06 -7.62
N SER A 52 -11.35 1.45 -6.98
CA SER A 52 -12.74 1.88 -7.13
C SER A 52 -13.51 1.90 -5.81
N VAL A 53 -14.44 2.84 -5.71
CA VAL A 53 -15.30 3.08 -4.55
C VAL A 53 -16.72 3.41 -5.01
N ALA A 54 -17.69 3.16 -4.14
CA ALA A 54 -19.05 3.64 -4.37
C ALA A 54 -19.09 5.17 -4.27
N THR A 55 -19.84 5.81 -5.16
CA THR A 55 -20.07 7.25 -5.16
C THR A 55 -21.51 7.58 -4.72
N PRO A 56 -21.74 8.66 -3.94
CA PRO A 56 -20.71 9.54 -3.38
C PRO A 56 -19.96 8.84 -2.23
N THR A 57 -18.64 9.02 -2.19
CA THR A 57 -17.81 8.42 -1.15
C THR A 57 -17.93 9.20 0.16
N ARG A 58 -17.97 8.49 1.29
CA ARG A 58 -18.18 9.03 2.64
C ARG A 58 -17.14 8.43 3.59
N TRP A 59 -15.92 8.96 3.56
CA TRP A 59 -14.81 8.43 4.34
C TRP A 59 -15.00 8.56 5.85
N ALA A 60 -15.77 9.56 6.29
CA ALA A 60 -16.06 9.81 7.70
C ALA A 60 -17.41 9.23 8.18
N SER A 61 -18.07 8.38 7.38
CA SER A 61 -19.28 7.69 7.82
C SER A 61 -18.97 6.62 8.85
N ASP A 62 -19.84 6.41 9.85
CA ASP A 62 -19.61 5.44 10.92
C ASP A 62 -19.49 3.97 10.41
N GLY A 63 -19.94 3.70 9.18
CA GLY A 63 -19.67 2.45 8.46
C GLY A 63 -18.44 2.61 7.56
N GLY A 64 -17.48 1.69 7.63
CA GLY A 64 -16.30 1.72 6.77
C GLY A 64 -16.64 1.79 5.28
N THR A 65 -15.73 2.39 4.50
CA THR A 65 -15.87 2.55 3.05
C THR A 65 -15.19 1.39 2.32
N PRO A 66 -15.92 0.58 1.53
CA PRO A 66 -15.30 -0.45 0.71
C PRO A 66 -14.51 0.17 -0.44
N VAL A 67 -13.22 -0.15 -0.51
CA VAL A 67 -12.32 0.18 -1.60
C VAL A 67 -11.94 -1.11 -2.32
N GLN A 68 -12.32 -1.23 -3.59
CA GLN A 68 -11.84 -2.33 -4.42
C GLN A 68 -10.49 -1.97 -5.02
N VAL A 69 -9.57 -2.92 -4.94
CA VAL A 69 -8.24 -2.85 -5.53
C VAL A 69 -8.13 -3.97 -6.55
N GLU A 70 -7.90 -3.61 -7.81
CA GLU A 70 -7.56 -4.53 -8.87
C GLU A 70 -6.09 -4.37 -9.25
N VAL A 71 -5.38 -5.49 -9.40
CA VAL A 71 -3.97 -5.52 -9.79
C VAL A 71 -3.78 -6.48 -10.96
N ALA A 72 -3.23 -5.96 -12.06
CA ALA A 72 -2.85 -6.74 -13.24
C ALA A 72 -1.43 -6.38 -13.69
N VAL A 73 -0.66 -7.38 -14.11
CA VAL A 73 0.71 -7.20 -14.63
C VAL A 73 0.68 -7.38 -16.14
N ARG A 74 1.35 -6.49 -16.89
CA ARG A 74 1.35 -6.56 -18.37
C ARG A 74 2.31 -7.59 -18.97
N ASP A 75 3.01 -8.37 -18.14
CA ASP A 75 3.94 -9.42 -18.58
C ASP A 75 3.17 -10.65 -19.10
N ARG A 76 3.51 -11.10 -20.32
CA ARG A 76 2.88 -12.27 -20.99
C ARG A 76 3.81 -13.49 -21.05
N VAL A 77 5.03 -13.36 -20.56
CA VAL A 77 6.10 -14.35 -20.73
C VAL A 77 6.29 -15.16 -19.46
N ARG A 78 6.31 -14.49 -18.30
CA ARG A 78 6.56 -15.10 -16.98
C ARG A 78 5.26 -15.20 -16.19
N LYS A 79 5.19 -16.18 -15.28
CA LYS A 79 4.11 -16.20 -14.27
C LYS A 79 4.54 -15.33 -13.10
N ILE A 80 3.68 -14.39 -12.74
CA ILE A 80 3.92 -13.47 -11.62
C ILE A 80 2.73 -13.58 -10.68
N TYR A 81 3.05 -13.78 -9.40
CA TYR A 81 2.08 -14.00 -8.35
C TYR A 81 2.13 -12.85 -7.36
N LEU A 82 0.97 -12.26 -7.05
CA LEU A 82 0.80 -11.34 -5.95
C LEU A 82 0.65 -12.16 -4.67
N THR A 83 1.57 -11.96 -3.74
CA THR A 83 1.63 -12.71 -2.48
C THR A 83 0.95 -11.97 -1.34
N ARG A 84 0.98 -10.64 -1.39
CA ARG A 84 0.41 -9.79 -0.34
C ARG A 84 0.12 -8.40 -0.87
N THR A 85 -1.03 -7.88 -0.49
CA THR A 85 -1.40 -6.47 -0.61
C THR A 85 -1.51 -5.88 0.79
N THR A 86 -0.93 -4.71 1.00
CA THR A 86 -1.03 -3.97 2.27
C THR A 86 -1.38 -2.53 1.99
N MET A 87 -2.41 -2.01 2.63
CA MET A 87 -2.82 -0.62 2.55
C MET A 87 -2.55 0.06 3.88
N ARG A 88 -1.80 1.16 3.86
CA ARG A 88 -1.51 2.01 5.02
C ARG A 88 -2.12 3.38 4.80
N PHE A 89 -2.57 4.01 5.88
CA PHE A 89 -3.30 5.28 5.80
C PHE A 89 -2.50 6.39 6.45
N VAL A 90 -2.52 7.55 5.81
CA VAL A 90 -2.10 8.82 6.39
C VAL A 90 -3.30 9.76 6.29
N VAL A 91 -3.69 10.34 7.41
CA VAL A 91 -4.86 11.21 7.53
C VAL A 91 -4.38 12.59 7.92
N ASN A 92 -4.87 13.63 7.24
CA ASN A 92 -4.46 15.00 7.48
C ASN A 92 -5.67 15.95 7.49
N ASP A 93 -5.67 16.92 8.40
CA ASP A 93 -6.74 17.93 8.58
C ASP A 93 -6.47 19.26 7.85
N GLY A 94 -5.46 19.30 6.98
CA GLY A 94 -4.94 20.49 6.29
C GLY A 94 -3.81 21.20 7.03
N THR A 95 -3.60 20.90 8.32
CA THR A 95 -2.58 21.54 9.17
C THR A 95 -1.68 20.55 9.90
N SER A 96 -2.21 19.38 10.25
CA SER A 96 -1.58 18.37 11.08
C SER A 96 -2.00 16.97 10.65
N ASN A 97 -1.18 15.97 11.02
CA ASN A 97 -1.53 14.58 10.82
C ASN A 97 -2.45 14.13 11.95
N LEU A 98 -3.53 13.45 11.58
CA LEU A 98 -4.45 12.81 12.51
C LEU A 98 -4.10 11.33 12.69
N PRO A 99 -4.56 10.68 13.77
CA PRO A 99 -4.51 9.23 13.88
C PRO A 99 -5.20 8.56 12.69
N GLY A 100 -4.48 7.71 11.98
CA GLY A 100 -5.02 6.90 10.89
C GLY A 100 -5.46 5.51 11.36
N PRO A 101 -6.31 4.81 10.59
CA PRO A 101 -6.63 3.41 10.82
C PRO A 101 -5.40 2.51 10.80
N ASP A 102 -5.52 1.34 11.44
CA ASP A 102 -4.52 0.28 11.30
C ASP A 102 -4.36 -0.15 9.83
N PRO A 103 -3.17 -0.59 9.41
CA PRO A 103 -2.96 -1.10 8.07
C PRO A 103 -3.88 -2.27 7.74
N LEU A 104 -4.52 -2.23 6.57
CA LEU A 104 -5.26 -3.37 6.05
C LEU A 104 -4.33 -4.27 5.26
N VAL A 105 -4.50 -5.58 5.43
CA VAL A 105 -3.65 -6.60 4.84
C VAL A 105 -4.53 -7.70 4.27
N ASP A 106 -4.24 -8.14 3.05
CA ASP A 106 -4.77 -9.41 2.56
C ASP A 106 -4.08 -10.56 3.31
N THR A 107 -4.85 -11.27 4.14
CA THR A 107 -4.35 -12.36 4.99
C THR A 107 -4.43 -13.73 4.34
N THR A 108 -4.70 -13.81 3.03
CA THR A 108 -4.87 -15.11 2.37
C THR A 108 -3.53 -15.83 2.20
N ASN A 109 -3.48 -17.08 2.63
CA ASN A 109 -2.29 -17.92 2.59
C ASN A 109 -2.26 -18.84 1.36
N LEU A 110 -2.39 -18.28 0.16
CA LEU A 110 -2.24 -19.02 -1.09
C LEU A 110 -0.76 -19.11 -1.47
N THR A 111 -0.25 -20.32 -1.72
CA THR A 111 1.13 -20.53 -2.20
C THR A 111 1.12 -20.89 -3.69
N PRO A 112 1.91 -20.21 -4.56
CA PRO A 112 2.86 -19.14 -4.25
C PRO A 112 2.21 -17.74 -4.09
N GLY A 113 0.94 -17.59 -4.46
CA GLY A 113 0.17 -16.35 -4.42
C GLY A 113 -0.90 -16.33 -5.51
N TYR A 114 -1.54 -15.19 -5.74
CA TYR A 114 -2.53 -14.99 -6.81
C TYR A 114 -1.86 -14.69 -8.13
N LEU A 115 -2.16 -15.45 -9.18
CA LEU A 115 -1.62 -15.16 -10.51
C LEU A 115 -2.20 -13.83 -11.04
N VAL A 116 -1.34 -12.87 -11.35
CA VAL A 116 -1.74 -11.51 -11.79
C VAL A 116 -1.28 -11.17 -13.20
N THR A 117 -0.72 -12.15 -13.91
CA THR A 117 -0.40 -12.02 -15.34
C THR A 117 -1.59 -12.40 -16.20
N PRO A 118 -1.75 -11.83 -17.40
CA PRO A 118 -2.97 -11.96 -18.16
C PRO A 118 -3.23 -13.42 -18.57
N PRO A 119 -4.50 -13.85 -18.66
CA PRO A 119 -5.73 -13.04 -18.55
C PRO A 119 -6.20 -12.80 -17.11
N TYR A 120 -5.37 -13.11 -16.11
CA TYR A 120 -5.76 -13.02 -14.71
C TYR A 120 -5.41 -11.66 -14.10
N SER A 121 -6.25 -11.21 -13.18
CA SER A 121 -6.00 -10.09 -12.28
C SER A 121 -6.36 -10.51 -10.85
N TYR A 122 -5.79 -9.80 -9.89
CA TYR A 122 -6.22 -9.86 -8.50
C TYR A 122 -7.27 -8.80 -8.27
N VAL A 123 -8.35 -9.12 -7.56
CA VAL A 123 -9.39 -8.16 -7.16
C VAL A 123 -9.73 -8.42 -5.70
N GLN A 124 -9.61 -7.39 -4.87
CA GLN A 124 -9.92 -7.47 -3.43
C GLN A 124 -10.66 -6.22 -2.97
N SER A 125 -11.68 -6.42 -2.15
CA SER A 125 -12.36 -5.34 -1.43
C SER A 125 -11.75 -5.18 -0.04
N PHE A 126 -11.25 -3.98 0.27
CA PHE A 126 -10.79 -3.58 1.58
C PHE A 126 -11.82 -2.66 2.22
N SER A 127 -12.31 -3.02 3.42
CA SER A 127 -13.19 -2.14 4.19
C SER A 127 -12.33 -1.12 4.94
N VAL A 128 -12.16 0.07 4.37
CA VAL A 128 -11.40 1.16 5.01
C VAL A 128 -12.21 1.71 6.18
N PRO A 129 -11.70 1.65 7.41
CA PRO A 129 -12.43 2.15 8.57
C PRO A 129 -12.73 3.66 8.46
N PRO A 130 -13.75 4.14 9.18
CA PRO A 130 -14.05 5.56 9.25
C PRO A 130 -12.83 6.36 9.73
N VAL A 131 -12.61 7.53 9.13
CA VAL A 131 -11.62 8.50 9.60
C VAL A 131 -12.28 9.60 10.42
N ASP A 132 -11.46 10.39 11.13
CA ASP A 132 -11.94 11.55 11.87
C ASP A 132 -12.71 12.53 10.96
N ARG A 133 -13.80 13.11 11.46
CA ARG A 133 -14.66 14.04 10.68
C ARG A 133 -13.97 15.37 10.37
N THR A 134 -12.89 15.70 11.06
CA THR A 134 -12.04 16.88 10.79
C THR A 134 -10.99 16.61 9.72
N ALA A 135 -10.80 15.34 9.31
CA ALA A 135 -9.89 15.00 8.23
C ALA A 135 -10.34 15.68 6.92
N GLN A 136 -9.37 16.17 6.17
CA GLN A 136 -9.58 16.77 4.85
C GLN A 136 -8.99 15.91 3.74
N VAL A 137 -7.88 15.21 4.04
CA VAL A 137 -7.17 14.39 3.07
C VAL A 137 -6.91 13.01 3.67
N LEU A 138 -7.20 11.98 2.89
CA LEU A 138 -6.83 10.60 3.15
C LEU A 138 -5.84 10.16 2.06
N THR A 139 -4.65 9.75 2.48
CA THR A 139 -3.65 9.14 1.60
C THR A 139 -3.53 7.65 1.92
N MET A 140 -3.71 6.82 0.89
CA MET A 140 -3.57 5.37 0.92
C MET A 140 -2.24 4.97 0.27
N ASN A 141 -1.32 4.48 1.09
CA ASN A 141 -0.06 3.90 0.64
C ASN A 141 -0.25 2.40 0.44
N VAL A 142 -0.24 1.96 -0.81
CA VAL A 142 -0.50 0.58 -1.21
C VAL A 142 0.83 -0.10 -1.51
N LYS A 143 1.11 -1.19 -0.79
CA LYS A 143 2.30 -2.02 -0.98
C LYS A 143 1.88 -3.37 -1.56
N LEU A 144 2.43 -3.69 -2.72
CA LEU A 144 2.26 -4.95 -3.43
C LEU A 144 3.54 -5.77 -3.30
N GLU A 145 3.44 -6.98 -2.77
CA GLU A 145 4.56 -7.94 -2.71
C GLU A 145 4.32 -9.04 -3.73
N LEU A 146 5.20 -9.12 -4.73
CA LEU A 146 5.08 -10.07 -5.83
C LEU A 146 6.25 -11.04 -5.82
N VAL A 147 5.99 -12.22 -6.40
CA VAL A 147 7.03 -13.19 -6.75
C VAL A 147 6.89 -13.59 -8.21
N SER A 148 8.01 -13.66 -8.91
CA SER A 148 8.07 -14.13 -10.30
C SER A 148 8.99 -15.34 -10.39
N LEU A 149 8.62 -16.34 -11.18
CA LEU A 149 9.54 -17.43 -11.50
C LEU A 149 10.77 -16.86 -12.23
N VAL A 150 11.96 -17.32 -11.85
CA VAL A 150 13.23 -16.92 -12.49
C VAL A 150 13.25 -17.35 -13.97
N ASP A 151 12.70 -18.53 -14.26
CA ASP A 151 12.41 -19.02 -15.61
C ASP A 151 11.15 -19.93 -15.64
N LYS A 152 10.68 -20.35 -16.82
CA LYS A 152 9.42 -21.12 -16.96
C LYS A 152 9.40 -22.50 -16.29
N LYS A 153 10.57 -23.08 -16.01
CA LYS A 153 10.73 -24.41 -15.38
C LYS A 153 11.38 -24.33 -13.99
N ALA A 154 11.82 -23.14 -13.57
CA ALA A 154 12.41 -22.90 -12.27
C ALA A 154 11.46 -23.26 -11.14
N LYS A 155 12.05 -23.63 -10.00
CA LYS A 155 11.36 -23.73 -8.71
C LYS A 155 11.63 -22.51 -7.82
N ASP A 156 12.57 -21.67 -8.24
CA ASP A 156 12.99 -20.48 -7.53
C ASP A 156 12.19 -19.26 -7.97
N TYR A 157 11.92 -18.40 -7.00
CA TYR A 157 11.18 -17.16 -7.19
C TYR A 157 12.07 -15.96 -6.89
N SER A 158 11.96 -14.93 -7.72
CA SER A 158 12.48 -13.60 -7.40
C SER A 158 11.39 -12.78 -6.73
N LYS A 159 11.72 -12.16 -5.58
CA LYS A 159 10.81 -11.26 -4.86
C LYS A 159 10.89 -9.85 -5.44
N GLN A 160 9.74 -9.21 -5.59
CA GLN A 160 9.62 -7.81 -5.92
C GLN A 160 8.64 -7.11 -4.99
N THR A 161 8.89 -5.83 -4.72
CA THR A 161 8.00 -5.01 -3.91
C THR A 161 7.74 -3.72 -4.67
N VAL A 162 6.47 -3.35 -4.75
CA VAL A 162 6.00 -2.16 -5.45
C VAL A 162 5.16 -1.38 -4.47
N THR A 163 5.37 -0.06 -4.44
CA THR A 163 4.57 0.87 -3.65
C THR A 163 3.85 1.82 -4.60
N ASP A 164 2.62 2.11 -4.28
CA ASP A 164 1.77 3.08 -4.95
C ASP A 164 1.10 3.98 -3.92
N VAL A 165 0.73 5.19 -4.33
CA VAL A 165 0.13 6.20 -3.44
C VAL A 165 -1.13 6.72 -4.11
N LEU A 166 -2.25 6.65 -3.39
CA LEU A 166 -3.55 7.18 -3.80
C LEU A 166 -4.00 8.24 -2.81
N THR A 167 -4.42 9.39 -3.29
CA THR A 167 -4.89 10.51 -2.47
C THR A 167 -6.34 10.84 -2.79
N THR A 168 -7.14 11.06 -1.76
CA THR A 168 -8.56 11.43 -1.89
C THR A 168 -8.92 12.48 -0.85
N VAL A 169 -9.93 13.28 -1.15
CA VAL A 169 -10.49 14.25 -0.22
C VAL A 169 -11.53 13.57 0.66
N VAL A 170 -11.50 13.87 1.95
CA VAL A 170 -12.50 13.40 2.90
C VAL A 170 -13.72 14.30 2.78
N ALA A 171 -14.72 13.83 2.03
CA ALA A 171 -16.03 14.47 2.00
C ALA A 171 -16.81 14.11 3.27
N VAL A 172 -17.19 15.13 4.03
CA VAL A 172 -18.12 15.07 5.18
C VAL A 172 -19.58 15.21 4.74
#